data_AF-A0A409YS59-F1
#
_entry.id   AF-A0A409YS59-F1
#
_cell.length_a   1.000
_cell.length_b   1.000
_cell.length_c   1.000
_cell.angle_alpha   90.00
_cell.angle_beta   90.00
_cell.angle_gamma   90.00
#
_symmetry.space_group_name_H-M   'P 1'
#
loop_
_entity.id
_entity.type
_entity.pdbx_description
1 polymer ?
#
loop_
_entity_poly.entity_id
_entity_poly.type
_entity_poly.pdbx_seq_one_letter_code
_entity_poly.pdbx_strand_id
1 'polypeptide(L)'
;MEHIIDIVSSIPSRFGNALKTGDLFFFPSTIEKHVEQEIQYEIRLCPALQHKPVLPTPHFSDDLIDTELTHESPNGKKFDPFQPPYNKNLHVGDLRDEISGEEFAILLNKYSVVPLHFLLVTKEFKSQASPLMPPELVQTYTLLLSARKIGKKLFAFYNCGDNSGASQPHKHIQFIPVEDDGPPIERLARQARLEFPDRPFSLEKLSYASHSYRFPTNLEAYPREGLEELLANAFLQLLDLAISTIRHEPDYPAGTPSYNVIMTLEHLHIIPRRLENYVLEDTGDKLNINALGFAGMLLVKSSEELAAVKREGVAKILRGVGLASSLSSSSSPLRMALQGSPPIVLTHWTASKVVARGLGPPPSVLASEKALLGGKKAKTPIIAGSICGGLVFIAWLIGFGIYFRKRYNRKQRNRAIAAGNAAPREKDLELAKEKIVIPPDPAILLGQRKPGDIAFPERENAKGHHHLPWSHHDVAPVTSEDSSQLPASSSSLRGPPTSLSKESPPKKSALETKESSIEDEMDVPATL
;
A
#
# COMPACT_ATOMS: atom_id res chain seq x y z
N MET A 1 3.32 2.91 28.29
CA MET A 1 4.47 3.40 27.49
C MET A 1 5.67 2.47 27.56
N GLU A 2 6.12 2.04 28.76
CA GLU A 2 7.30 1.17 28.97
C GLU A 2 7.34 -0.05 28.03
N HIS A 3 6.26 -0.83 27.94
CA HIS A 3 6.12 -1.96 27.00
C HIS A 3 6.48 -1.65 25.53
N ILE A 4 6.25 -0.42 25.07
CA ILE A 4 6.59 0.02 23.70
C ILE A 4 8.09 0.29 23.59
N ILE A 5 8.71 0.82 24.65
CA ILE A 5 10.16 0.97 24.78
C ILE A 5 10.84 -0.40 24.84
N ASP A 6 10.26 -1.39 25.53
CA ASP A 6 10.76 -2.77 25.58
C ASP A 6 10.73 -3.42 24.19
N ILE A 7 9.61 -3.32 23.47
CA ILE A 7 9.47 -3.76 22.08
C ILE A 7 10.55 -3.11 21.21
N VAL A 8 10.66 -1.77 21.21
CA VAL A 8 11.59 -1.02 20.34
C VAL A 8 13.06 -1.20 20.76
N SER A 9 13.35 -1.49 22.02
CA SER A 9 14.69 -1.86 22.48
C SER A 9 15.11 -3.25 21.98
N SER A 10 14.17 -4.20 21.93
CA SER A 10 14.42 -5.60 21.51
C SER A 10 14.64 -5.80 20.00
N ILE A 11 14.25 -4.83 19.15
CA ILE A 11 14.35 -4.94 17.68
C ILE A 11 15.74 -5.40 17.18
N PRO A 12 16.89 -4.89 17.66
CA PRO A 12 18.21 -5.31 17.17
C PRO A 12 18.60 -6.73 17.59
N SER A 13 18.21 -7.19 18.79
CA SER A 13 18.48 -8.57 19.21
C SER A 13 17.58 -9.57 18.48
N ARG A 14 16.31 -9.21 18.23
CA ARG A 14 15.40 -9.97 17.36
C ARG A 14 15.92 -10.04 15.92
N PHE A 15 16.34 -8.91 15.34
CA PHE A 15 16.91 -8.84 14.00
C PHE A 15 18.18 -9.68 13.86
N GLY A 16 19.11 -9.55 14.83
CA GLY A 16 20.33 -10.36 14.87
C GLY A 16 20.08 -11.86 15.07
N ASN A 17 18.98 -12.24 15.73
CA ASN A 17 18.56 -13.64 15.84
C ASN A 17 17.94 -14.16 14.54
N ALA A 18 16.97 -13.43 13.96
CA ALA A 18 16.28 -13.80 12.73
C ALA A 18 17.23 -13.92 11.51
N LEU A 19 18.30 -13.11 11.49
CA LEU A 19 19.36 -13.20 10.50
C LEU A 19 20.23 -14.46 10.69
N LYS A 20 20.47 -14.89 11.94
CA LYS A 20 21.22 -16.12 12.26
C LYS A 20 20.42 -17.40 12.01
N THR A 21 19.09 -17.36 12.18
CA THR A 21 18.21 -18.51 11.90
C THR A 21 17.82 -18.63 10.42
N GLY A 22 18.11 -17.62 9.58
CA GLY A 22 17.72 -17.59 8.18
C GLY A 22 16.25 -17.23 7.93
N ASP A 23 15.52 -16.78 8.97
CA ASP A 23 14.14 -16.32 8.84
C ASP A 23 14.06 -14.92 8.20
N LEU A 24 15.10 -14.11 8.38
CA LEU A 24 15.25 -12.77 7.82
C LEU A 24 16.44 -12.73 6.85
N PHE A 25 16.18 -12.25 5.63
CA PHE A 25 17.20 -12.01 4.62
C PHE A 25 17.59 -10.53 4.67
N PHE A 26 18.84 -10.25 5.06
CA PHE A 26 19.44 -8.94 4.92
C PHE A 26 20.20 -8.85 3.59
N PHE A 27 19.97 -7.78 2.84
CA PHE A 27 20.63 -7.52 1.56
C PHE A 27 21.61 -6.34 1.70
N PRO A 28 22.94 -6.60 1.68
CA PRO A 28 23.94 -5.54 1.70
C PRO A 28 23.71 -4.55 0.55
N SER A 29 23.74 -3.26 0.89
CA SER A 29 23.46 -2.18 -0.05
C SER A 29 24.33 -0.97 0.25
N THR A 30 24.82 -0.31 -0.79
CA THR A 30 25.59 0.94 -0.69
C THR A 30 24.67 2.14 -0.88
N ILE A 31 25.02 3.28 -0.28
CA ILE A 31 24.31 4.56 -0.44
C ILE A 31 25.24 5.51 -1.19
N GLU A 32 24.76 6.11 -2.26
CA GLU A 32 25.44 7.23 -2.91
C GLU A 32 24.59 8.50 -2.77
N LYS A 33 25.21 9.59 -2.30
CA LYS A 33 24.54 10.86 -2.05
C LYS A 33 24.64 11.73 -3.31
N HIS A 34 23.51 12.06 -3.91
CA HIS A 34 23.39 12.83 -5.15
C HIS A 34 22.70 14.17 -4.86
N VAL A 35 23.26 15.29 -5.34
CA VAL A 35 22.71 16.63 -5.07
C VAL A 35 22.09 17.20 -6.33
N GLU A 36 20.79 17.48 -6.28
CA GLU A 36 19.99 18.05 -7.36
C GLU A 36 19.03 19.09 -6.76
N GLN A 37 18.87 20.27 -7.39
CA GLN A 37 17.97 21.34 -6.92
C GLN A 37 18.17 21.74 -5.44
N GLU A 38 19.44 21.78 -4.98
CA GLU A 38 19.86 22.00 -3.57
C GLU A 38 19.39 20.92 -2.56
N ILE A 39 18.82 19.81 -3.04
CA ILE A 39 18.37 18.68 -2.23
C ILE A 39 19.40 17.56 -2.36
N GLN A 40 19.87 17.03 -1.22
CA GLN A 40 20.74 15.86 -1.16
C GLN A 40 19.88 14.60 -1.11
N TYR A 41 19.70 13.96 -2.26
CA TYR A 41 19.07 12.65 -2.40
C TYR A 41 20.03 11.53 -2.01
N GLU A 42 19.49 10.41 -1.54
CA GLU A 42 20.21 9.22 -1.14
C GLU A 42 19.79 8.06 -2.04
N ILE A 43 20.63 7.70 -3.02
CA ILE A 43 20.34 6.61 -3.95
C ILE A 43 21.02 5.33 -3.44
N ARG A 44 20.22 4.34 -3.06
CA ARG A 44 20.69 3.06 -2.51
C ARG A 44 20.79 1.99 -3.60
N LEU A 45 21.99 1.47 -3.82
CA LEU A 45 22.26 0.37 -4.76
C LEU A 45 22.20 -0.97 -4.02
N CYS A 46 21.36 -1.90 -4.49
CA CYS A 46 21.16 -3.22 -3.88
C CYS A 46 21.05 -4.34 -4.94
N PRO A 47 22.17 -4.86 -5.47
CA PRO A 47 22.19 -5.82 -6.59
C PRO A 47 21.38 -7.10 -6.37
N ALA A 48 21.34 -7.59 -5.12
CA ALA A 48 20.62 -8.81 -4.77
C ALA A 48 19.09 -8.76 -5.05
N LEU A 49 18.51 -7.58 -5.28
CA LEU A 49 17.09 -7.44 -5.62
C LEU A 49 16.76 -7.88 -7.05
N GLN A 50 17.74 -8.04 -7.94
CA GLN A 50 17.53 -8.55 -9.30
C GLN A 50 16.94 -9.98 -9.31
N HIS A 51 17.20 -10.77 -8.27
CA HIS A 51 16.71 -12.15 -8.14
C HIS A 51 15.40 -12.29 -7.35
N LYS A 52 14.76 -11.17 -6.95
CA LYS A 52 13.48 -11.22 -6.24
C LYS A 52 12.36 -11.55 -7.24
N PRO A 53 11.45 -12.50 -6.96
CA PRO A 53 10.28 -12.73 -7.80
C PRO A 53 9.43 -11.46 -7.85
N VAL A 54 9.08 -11.03 -9.07
CA VAL A 54 8.18 -9.90 -9.30
C VAL A 54 6.76 -10.35 -8.94
N LEU A 55 6.22 -9.79 -7.85
CA LEU A 55 4.81 -9.92 -7.52
C LEU A 55 4.02 -8.86 -8.32
N PRO A 56 2.86 -9.20 -8.92
CA PRO A 56 2.02 -8.19 -9.55
C PRO A 56 1.51 -7.17 -8.53
N THR A 57 1.36 -5.92 -8.97
CA THR A 57 0.85 -4.81 -8.15
C THR A 57 -0.56 -5.15 -7.65
N PRO A 58 -0.86 -5.08 -6.33
CA PRO A 58 -2.15 -5.50 -5.85
C PRO A 58 -3.23 -4.43 -6.06
N HIS A 59 -4.27 -4.79 -6.79
CA HIS A 59 -5.53 -4.06 -6.90
C HIS A 59 -6.33 -4.12 -5.61
N PHE A 60 -6.73 -2.97 -5.08
CA PHE A 60 -7.40 -2.85 -3.77
C PHE A 60 -8.90 -2.51 -3.86
N SER A 61 -9.58 -2.84 -4.95
CA SER A 61 -11.02 -2.57 -5.15
C SER A 61 -11.93 -3.53 -4.37
N ASP A 62 -12.89 -2.99 -3.62
CA ASP A 62 -13.82 -3.77 -2.78
C ASP A 62 -14.64 -4.82 -3.54
N ASP A 63 -14.92 -4.60 -4.84
CA ASP A 63 -15.70 -5.53 -5.68
C ASP A 63 -14.88 -6.74 -6.19
N LEU A 64 -13.56 -6.79 -5.99
CA LEU A 64 -12.66 -7.87 -6.46
C LEU A 64 -11.93 -8.62 -5.33
N ILE A 65 -12.60 -8.82 -4.20
CA ILE A 65 -12.11 -9.61 -3.05
C ILE A 65 -11.74 -11.08 -3.42
N ASP A 66 -12.20 -11.57 -4.59
CA ASP A 66 -12.25 -13.00 -4.92
C ASP A 66 -11.61 -13.43 -6.26
N THR A 67 -10.53 -12.78 -6.72
CA THR A 67 -9.79 -13.27 -7.92
C THR A 67 -8.25 -13.28 -7.82
N GLU A 68 -7.52 -12.18 -8.07
CA GLU A 68 -6.16 -12.34 -8.68
C GLU A 68 -4.91 -12.22 -7.78
N LEU A 69 -4.98 -11.73 -6.53
CA LEU A 69 -3.78 -11.18 -5.85
C LEU A 69 -3.42 -11.80 -4.49
N THR A 70 -3.53 -13.12 -4.38
CA THR A 70 -2.90 -13.90 -3.30
C THR A 70 -2.29 -15.16 -3.87
N HIS A 71 -1.06 -15.53 -3.46
CA HIS A 71 -0.46 -16.79 -3.88
C HIS A 71 -1.36 -17.97 -3.48
N GLU A 72 -1.73 -18.80 -4.46
CA GLU A 72 -2.34 -20.09 -4.19
C GLU A 72 -1.35 -20.98 -3.44
N SER A 73 -1.60 -21.19 -2.15
CA SER A 73 -0.96 -22.30 -1.44
C SER A 73 -1.44 -23.63 -2.04
N PRO A 74 -0.66 -24.73 -1.95
CA PRO A 74 -1.07 -26.08 -2.39
C PRO A 74 -2.31 -26.70 -1.68
N ASN A 75 -3.08 -25.89 -0.97
CA ASN A 75 -4.19 -26.23 -0.10
C ASN A 75 -5.39 -25.26 -0.28
N GLY A 76 -5.41 -24.46 -1.36
CA GLY A 76 -6.55 -23.61 -1.74
C GLY A 76 -6.89 -22.45 -0.79
N LYS A 77 -5.97 -22.07 0.12
CA LYS A 77 -6.14 -20.92 1.02
C LYS A 77 -5.27 -19.76 0.57
N LYS A 78 -5.88 -18.57 0.51
CA LYS A 78 -5.24 -17.27 0.32
C LYS A 78 -4.20 -17.08 1.44
N PHE A 79 -2.91 -17.05 1.10
CA PHE A 79 -1.84 -16.90 2.09
C PHE A 79 -1.50 -15.44 2.33
N ASP A 80 -1.78 -14.97 3.55
CA ASP A 80 -1.45 -13.64 4.04
C ASP A 80 -0.27 -13.74 5.03
N PRO A 81 0.92 -13.19 4.73
CA PRO A 81 2.08 -13.27 5.62
C PRO A 81 1.93 -12.41 6.90
N PHE A 82 0.89 -11.57 6.95
CA PHE A 82 0.57 -10.67 8.05
C PHE A 82 -0.60 -11.18 8.92
N GLN A 83 -1.11 -12.39 8.66
CA GLN A 83 -2.04 -13.08 9.56
C GLN A 83 -1.31 -14.05 10.53
N PRO A 84 -1.84 -14.29 11.74
CA PRO A 84 -1.38 -15.35 12.63
C PRO A 84 -1.56 -16.75 12.00
N PRO A 85 -0.68 -17.73 12.27
CA PRO A 85 0.44 -17.68 13.22
C PRO A 85 1.71 -17.02 12.61
N TYR A 86 2.22 -16.00 13.30
CA TYR A 86 3.45 -15.33 12.92
C TYR A 86 4.69 -16.23 13.07
N ASN A 87 5.72 -15.96 12.27
CA ASN A 87 7.05 -16.52 12.51
C ASN A 87 7.62 -15.93 13.80
N LYS A 88 7.96 -16.79 14.77
CA LYS A 88 8.43 -16.43 16.13
C LYS A 88 9.73 -15.61 16.16
N ASN A 89 10.53 -15.65 15.09
CA ASN A 89 11.76 -14.88 14.97
C ASN A 89 11.54 -13.52 14.28
N LEU A 90 10.48 -13.37 13.48
CA LEU A 90 10.08 -12.11 12.86
C LEU A 90 9.11 -11.29 13.74
N HIS A 91 8.31 -11.95 14.58
CA HIS A 91 7.45 -11.28 15.57
C HIS A 91 8.30 -10.70 16.71
N VAL A 92 8.15 -9.39 16.95
CA VAL A 92 8.87 -8.65 18.00
C VAL A 92 7.98 -8.54 19.25
N GLY A 93 6.70 -8.25 19.04
CA GLY A 93 5.69 -8.09 20.10
C GLY A 93 4.36 -7.58 19.52
N ASP A 94 3.35 -7.48 20.37
CA ASP A 94 2.03 -6.95 20.02
C ASP A 94 1.81 -5.57 20.66
N LEU A 95 1.02 -4.72 20.01
CA LEU A 95 0.47 -3.51 20.60
C LEU A 95 -1.05 -3.60 20.65
N ARG A 96 -1.65 -2.93 21.62
CA ARG A 96 -3.10 -2.77 21.70
C ARG A 96 -3.46 -1.35 22.08
N ASP A 97 -4.43 -0.80 21.38
CA ASP A 97 -4.97 0.51 21.66
C ASP A 97 -6.02 0.45 22.78
N GLU A 98 -5.88 1.28 23.81
CA GLU A 98 -6.71 1.21 25.02
C GLU A 98 -8.12 1.84 24.83
N ILE A 99 -8.33 2.65 23.78
CA ILE A 99 -9.58 3.39 23.53
C ILE A 99 -10.41 2.68 22.46
N SER A 100 -9.81 2.41 21.30
CA SER A 100 -10.47 1.66 20.22
C SER A 100 -10.53 0.16 20.49
N GLY A 101 -9.64 -0.35 21.35
CA GLY A 101 -9.46 -1.78 21.62
C GLY A 101 -8.69 -2.54 20.54
N GLU A 102 -8.27 -1.86 19.47
CA GLU A 102 -7.64 -2.43 18.28
C GLU A 102 -6.26 -3.03 18.57
N GLU A 103 -5.97 -4.18 17.97
CA GLU A 103 -4.68 -4.88 18.14
C GLU A 103 -3.81 -4.84 16.89
N PHE A 104 -2.51 -4.65 17.12
CA PHE A 104 -1.45 -4.62 16.12
C PHE A 104 -0.34 -5.61 16.46
N ALA A 105 0.40 -6.05 15.46
CA ALA A 105 1.62 -6.83 15.60
C ALA A 105 2.82 -6.02 15.07
N ILE A 106 3.96 -6.13 15.75
CA ILE A 106 5.25 -5.60 15.30
C ILE A 106 6.05 -6.73 14.66
N LEU A 107 6.27 -6.64 13.35
CA LEU A 107 6.95 -7.66 12.54
C LEU A 107 8.23 -7.09 11.93
N LEU A 108 9.34 -7.83 11.99
CA LEU A 108 10.55 -7.51 11.23
C LEU A 108 10.31 -7.73 9.73
N ASN A 109 10.85 -6.85 8.88
CA ASN A 109 10.78 -7.05 7.44
C ASN A 109 11.71 -8.22 7.02
N LYS A 110 11.10 -9.33 6.59
CA LYS A 110 11.76 -10.55 6.10
C LYS A 110 12.77 -10.31 4.97
N TYR A 111 12.59 -9.27 4.16
CA TYR A 111 13.45 -8.92 3.03
C TYR A 111 14.04 -7.53 3.24
N SER A 112 14.94 -7.42 4.23
CA SER A 112 15.49 -6.16 4.72
C SER A 112 16.66 -5.66 3.89
N VAL A 113 16.47 -4.52 3.22
CA VAL A 113 17.54 -3.79 2.51
C VAL A 113 18.18 -2.72 3.40
N VAL A 114 17.40 -2.14 4.31
CA VAL A 114 17.87 -1.28 5.41
C VAL A 114 17.88 -2.14 6.68
N PRO A 115 18.96 -2.15 7.49
CA PRO A 115 18.98 -2.91 8.74
C PRO A 115 17.92 -2.40 9.71
N LEU A 116 17.42 -3.28 10.59
CA LEU A 116 16.39 -2.96 11.59
C LEU A 116 15.03 -2.49 11.03
N HIS A 117 14.74 -2.68 9.73
CA HIS A 117 13.43 -2.35 9.15
C HIS A 117 12.34 -3.25 9.78
N PHE A 118 11.33 -2.62 10.39
CA PHE A 118 10.16 -3.29 10.96
C PHE A 118 8.84 -2.66 10.49
N LEU A 119 7.74 -3.35 10.79
CA LEU A 119 6.38 -3.09 10.34
C LEU A 119 5.45 -3.02 11.55
N LEU A 120 4.58 -2.01 11.61
CA LEU A 120 3.36 -2.00 12.43
C LEU A 120 2.23 -2.52 11.55
N VAL A 121 1.61 -3.63 11.94
CA VAL A 121 0.66 -4.38 11.13
C VAL A 121 -0.63 -4.56 11.93
N THR A 122 -1.80 -4.40 11.31
CA THR A 122 -3.08 -4.69 11.98
C THR A 122 -3.21 -6.19 12.24
N LYS A 123 -3.82 -6.63 13.35
CA LYS A 123 -4.09 -8.07 13.55
C LYS A 123 -5.32 -8.57 12.78
N GLU A 124 -6.35 -7.72 12.70
CA GLU A 124 -7.49 -7.93 11.80
C GLU A 124 -7.13 -7.40 10.40
N PHE A 125 -7.50 -8.13 9.35
CA PHE A 125 -7.25 -7.69 7.98
C PHE A 125 -8.00 -6.39 7.67
N LYS A 126 -7.24 -5.31 7.42
CA LYS A 126 -7.71 -4.07 6.80
C LYS A 126 -7.04 -3.89 5.44
N SER A 127 -7.70 -3.22 4.50
CA SER A 127 -7.12 -2.89 3.19
C SER A 127 -6.02 -1.82 3.29
N GLN A 128 -4.91 -2.03 2.59
CA GLN A 128 -3.83 -1.07 2.38
C GLN A 128 -4.26 0.17 1.56
N ALA A 129 -5.44 0.16 0.93
CA ALA A 129 -6.06 1.37 0.36
C ALA A 129 -6.92 2.16 1.35
N SER A 130 -7.09 1.69 2.60
CA SER A 130 -7.80 2.47 3.63
C SER A 130 -6.92 3.58 4.20
N PRO A 131 -7.48 4.76 4.50
CA PRO A 131 -6.73 5.87 5.10
C PRO A 131 -6.28 5.54 6.52
N LEU A 132 -5.24 6.23 7.01
CA LEU A 132 -4.74 6.04 8.37
C LEU A 132 -5.77 6.51 9.40
N MET A 133 -6.06 5.64 10.37
CA MET A 133 -7.00 5.89 11.46
C MET A 133 -6.29 6.52 12.67
N PRO A 134 -6.98 7.25 13.56
CA PRO A 134 -6.34 7.91 14.70
C PRO A 134 -5.50 6.97 15.60
N PRO A 135 -5.95 5.73 15.94
CA PRO A 135 -5.10 4.78 16.67
C PRO A 135 -3.80 4.43 15.93
N GLU A 136 -3.87 4.21 14.62
CA GLU A 136 -2.72 3.86 13.77
C GLU A 136 -1.69 5.00 13.74
N LEU A 137 -2.16 6.26 13.70
CA LEU A 137 -1.32 7.47 13.79
C LEU A 137 -0.67 7.60 15.19
N VAL A 138 -1.45 7.42 16.27
CA VAL A 138 -0.97 7.51 17.67
C VAL A 138 0.07 6.43 17.98
N GLN A 139 -0.18 5.18 17.60
CA GLN A 139 0.80 4.09 17.79
C GLN A 139 2.07 4.34 16.98
N THR A 140 1.95 4.86 15.74
CA THR A 140 3.10 5.25 14.91
C THR A 140 3.96 6.33 15.57
N TYR A 141 3.36 7.45 15.99
CA TYR A 141 4.08 8.52 16.69
C TYR A 141 4.70 8.03 18.01
N THR A 142 3.99 7.18 18.76
CA THR A 142 4.46 6.62 20.03
C THR A 142 5.65 5.66 19.85
N LEU A 143 5.70 4.90 18.76
CA LEU A 143 6.86 4.06 18.39
C LEU A 143 8.09 4.93 18.07
N LEU A 144 7.91 6.00 17.28
CA LEU A 144 8.99 6.95 16.95
C LEU A 144 9.53 7.64 18.22
N LEU A 145 8.63 8.08 19.11
CA LEU A 145 8.98 8.72 20.38
C LEU A 145 9.72 7.75 21.31
N SER A 146 9.28 6.49 21.37
CA SER A 146 9.92 5.43 22.16
C SER A 146 11.32 5.09 21.63
N ALA A 147 11.52 5.11 20.32
CA ALA A 147 12.84 4.94 19.71
C ALA A 147 13.81 6.07 20.09
N ARG A 148 13.36 7.32 19.99
CA ARG A 148 14.17 8.50 20.34
C ARG A 148 14.56 8.48 21.83
N LYS A 149 13.68 8.02 22.72
CA LYS A 149 13.97 7.85 24.16
C LYS A 149 15.09 6.84 24.46
N ILE A 150 15.37 5.90 23.56
CA ILE A 150 16.52 4.97 23.65
C ILE A 150 17.65 5.31 22.67
N GLY A 151 17.74 6.58 22.25
CA GLY A 151 18.82 7.08 21.38
C GLY A 151 18.75 6.65 19.91
N LYS A 152 17.66 6.02 19.47
CA LYS A 152 17.48 5.59 18.07
C LYS A 152 16.67 6.64 17.28
N LYS A 153 17.16 7.03 16.11
CA LYS A 153 16.41 7.86 15.15
C LYS A 153 15.73 6.96 14.12
N LEU A 154 14.41 7.08 14.00
CA LEU A 154 13.56 6.38 13.04
C LEU A 154 12.68 7.39 12.31
N PHE A 155 12.14 7.00 11.16
CA PHE A 155 10.89 7.58 10.64
C PHE A 155 9.96 6.47 10.15
N ALA A 156 8.68 6.80 10.01
CA ALA A 156 7.64 5.89 9.55
C ALA A 156 7.09 6.31 8.17
N PHE A 157 6.62 5.34 7.39
CA PHE A 157 5.99 5.60 6.10
C PHE A 157 4.86 4.61 5.77
N TYR A 158 3.92 5.06 4.96
CA TYR A 158 2.76 4.30 4.49
C TYR A 158 2.56 4.48 2.99
N ASN A 159 2.16 3.41 2.30
CA ASN A 159 1.91 3.39 0.86
C ASN A 159 0.42 3.06 0.66
N CYS A 160 -0.41 4.04 0.34
CA CYS A 160 -1.87 3.88 0.24
C CYS A 160 -2.34 3.81 -1.21
N GLY A 161 -3.08 2.76 -1.58
CA GLY A 161 -3.65 2.60 -2.93
C GLY A 161 -2.67 2.03 -3.96
N ASP A 162 -3.19 1.48 -5.06
CA ASP A 162 -2.46 0.69 -6.08
C ASP A 162 -1.16 1.38 -6.56
N ASN A 163 -1.23 2.68 -6.87
CA ASN A 163 -0.12 3.43 -7.48
C ASN A 163 0.93 3.94 -6.47
N SER A 164 0.88 3.52 -5.20
CA SER A 164 1.75 4.04 -4.14
C SER A 164 3.06 3.27 -3.91
N GLY A 165 3.28 2.14 -4.60
CA GLY A 165 4.39 1.22 -4.32
C GLY A 165 4.09 0.25 -3.16
N ALA A 166 2.83 -0.11 -2.97
CA ALA A 166 2.36 -1.03 -1.93
C ALA A 166 2.36 -2.49 -2.43
N SER A 167 3.24 -3.34 -1.90
CA SER A 167 3.37 -4.74 -2.36
C SER A 167 2.54 -5.77 -1.59
N GLN A 168 1.68 -5.36 -0.65
CA GLN A 168 0.82 -6.25 0.17
C GLN A 168 -0.53 -5.58 0.45
N PRO A 169 -1.67 -6.31 0.41
CA PRO A 169 -3.01 -5.75 0.61
C PRO A 169 -3.44 -5.60 2.08
N HIS A 170 -2.78 -6.30 3.00
CA HIS A 170 -3.03 -6.15 4.43
C HIS A 170 -2.32 -4.89 4.94
N LYS A 171 -3.09 -4.02 5.61
CA LYS A 171 -2.64 -2.74 6.17
C LYS A 171 -1.39 -2.85 7.05
N HIS A 172 -0.34 -2.14 6.63
CA HIS A 172 0.94 -2.08 7.35
C HIS A 172 1.64 -0.72 7.17
N ILE A 173 2.19 -0.20 8.27
CA ILE A 173 3.04 1.00 8.31
C ILE A 173 4.49 0.54 8.51
N GLN A 174 5.42 1.11 7.75
CA GLN A 174 6.81 0.68 7.67
C GLN A 174 7.73 1.65 8.42
N PHE A 175 8.74 1.14 9.12
CA PHE A 175 9.68 1.92 9.93
C PHE A 175 11.11 1.57 9.56
N ILE A 176 11.94 2.59 9.32
CA ILE A 176 13.39 2.41 9.10
C ILE A 176 14.20 3.37 9.98
N PRO A 177 15.43 2.97 10.38
CA PRO A 177 16.39 3.89 10.98
C PRO A 177 16.92 4.89 9.96
N VAL A 178 17.38 6.03 10.45
CA VAL A 178 17.90 7.13 9.63
C VAL A 178 19.11 7.79 10.28
N GLU A 179 20.01 8.33 9.46
CA GLU A 179 21.15 9.13 9.89
C GLU A 179 20.69 10.46 10.54
N ASP A 180 21.61 11.16 11.20
CA ASP A 180 21.31 12.09 12.29
C ASP A 180 20.28 13.20 12.00
N ASP A 181 20.22 13.72 10.77
CA ASP A 181 19.33 14.83 10.39
C ASP A 181 17.93 14.41 9.92
N GLY A 182 17.64 13.11 9.84
CA GLY A 182 16.41 12.57 9.24
C GLY A 182 16.49 12.44 7.71
N PRO A 183 15.41 12.01 7.03
CA PRO A 183 15.40 11.82 5.58
C PRO A 183 15.49 13.18 4.83
N PRO A 184 15.93 13.21 3.56
CA PRO A 184 16.05 14.47 2.80
C PRO A 184 14.80 15.37 2.79
N ILE A 185 13.58 14.80 2.73
CA ILE A 185 12.33 15.58 2.82
C ILE A 185 12.19 16.31 4.17
N GLU A 186 12.60 15.69 5.27
CA GLU A 186 12.57 16.26 6.62
C GLU A 186 13.58 17.41 6.74
N ARG A 187 14.80 17.22 6.21
CA ARG A 187 15.82 18.27 6.16
C ARG A 187 15.33 19.52 5.41
N LEU A 188 14.59 19.32 4.31
CA LEU A 188 13.96 20.40 3.54
C LEU A 188 12.78 21.03 4.30
N ALA A 189 11.90 20.23 4.90
CA ALA A 189 10.75 20.71 5.65
C ALA A 189 11.15 21.52 6.89
N ARG A 190 12.21 21.12 7.60
CA ARG A 190 12.79 21.85 8.73
C ARG A 190 13.36 23.23 8.34
N GLN A 191 13.81 23.40 7.10
CA GLN A 191 14.27 24.69 6.56
C GLN A 191 13.11 25.62 6.12
N ALA A 192 11.90 25.10 5.94
CA ALA A 192 10.76 25.90 5.47
C ALA A 192 10.34 26.96 6.50
N ARG A 193 10.24 28.21 6.05
CA ARG A 193 9.72 29.34 6.84
C ARG A 193 8.20 29.37 6.68
N LEU A 194 7.47 29.22 7.79
CA LEU A 194 6.01 29.15 7.79
C LEU A 194 5.44 30.46 8.35
N GLU A 195 4.51 31.08 7.63
CA GLU A 195 3.73 32.22 8.14
C GLU A 195 2.73 31.78 9.22
N PHE A 196 2.18 30.57 9.07
CA PHE A 196 1.22 29.94 9.96
C PHE A 196 1.72 28.52 10.29
N PRO A 197 2.30 28.27 11.48
CA PRO A 197 2.89 26.97 11.80
C PRO A 197 1.83 25.86 11.94
N ASP A 198 0.63 26.20 12.43
CA ASP A 198 -0.46 25.25 12.71
C ASP A 198 -1.26 24.84 11.45
N ARG A 199 -0.71 25.06 10.25
CA ARG A 199 -1.36 24.80 8.96
C ARG A 199 -0.50 23.93 8.03
N PRO A 200 -1.13 23.18 7.11
CA PRO A 200 -0.41 22.58 6.00
C PRO A 200 0.35 23.61 5.15
N PHE A 201 1.48 23.18 4.61
CA PHE A 201 2.32 23.94 3.69
C PHE A 201 2.90 23.02 2.59
N SER A 202 3.31 23.62 1.47
CA SER A 202 3.95 22.91 0.36
C SER A 202 5.46 23.18 0.34
N LEU A 203 6.25 22.20 -0.07
CA LEU A 203 7.70 22.31 -0.18
C LEU A 203 8.10 22.85 -1.57
N GLU A 204 8.28 24.16 -1.70
CA GLU A 204 8.44 24.85 -2.99
C GLU A 204 9.63 24.37 -3.84
N LYS A 205 10.69 23.80 -3.22
CA LYS A 205 11.83 23.23 -3.95
C LYS A 205 11.53 21.89 -4.62
N LEU A 206 10.39 21.25 -4.35
CA LEU A 206 10.04 19.96 -4.94
C LEU A 206 9.32 20.16 -6.28
N SER A 207 9.78 19.41 -7.28
CA SER A 207 9.19 19.32 -8.63
C SER A 207 7.77 18.72 -8.65
N TYR A 208 7.36 18.08 -7.56
CA TYR A 208 6.10 17.38 -7.37
C TYR A 208 5.29 17.97 -6.21
N ALA A 209 3.97 17.73 -6.21
CA ALA A 209 3.09 18.12 -5.12
C ALA A 209 3.43 17.34 -3.84
N SER A 210 3.75 18.05 -2.77
CA SER A 210 3.97 17.50 -1.44
C SER A 210 3.31 18.41 -0.42
N HIS A 211 2.41 17.86 0.38
CA HIS A 211 1.71 18.57 1.45
C HIS A 211 2.34 18.15 2.78
N SER A 212 2.75 19.12 3.59
CA SER A 212 3.45 18.90 4.86
C SER A 212 2.75 19.64 6.00
N TYR A 213 2.69 19.06 7.18
CA TYR A 213 2.22 19.68 8.42
C TYR A 213 3.35 19.61 9.45
N ARG A 214 3.62 20.71 10.17
CA ARG A 214 4.65 20.75 11.22
C ARG A 214 4.00 20.56 12.58
N PHE A 215 4.51 19.62 13.35
CA PHE A 215 4.02 19.36 14.70
C PHE A 215 4.49 20.43 15.70
N PRO A 216 3.70 20.73 16.76
CA PRO A 216 4.17 21.55 17.86
C PRO A 216 5.42 20.97 18.53
N THR A 217 6.39 21.82 18.88
CA THR A 217 7.68 21.41 19.45
C THR A 217 7.55 20.61 20.76
N ASN A 218 6.42 20.71 21.45
CA ASN A 218 6.10 20.02 22.70
C ASN A 218 5.05 18.90 22.53
N LEU A 219 4.76 18.43 21.31
CA LEU A 219 3.75 17.37 21.06
C LEU A 219 4.04 16.07 21.84
N GLU A 220 5.31 15.78 22.10
CA GLU A 220 5.76 14.66 22.94
C GLU A 220 5.30 14.69 24.41
N ALA A 221 4.83 15.86 24.88
CA ALA A 221 4.32 16.09 26.23
C ALA A 221 2.78 16.23 26.28
N TYR A 222 2.09 16.06 25.15
CA TYR A 222 0.63 16.15 25.10
C TYR A 222 -0.02 14.94 25.79
N PRO A 223 -1.20 15.11 26.42
CA PRO A 223 -2.04 13.97 26.81
C PRO A 223 -2.47 13.19 25.57
N ARG A 224 -2.77 11.91 25.74
CA ARG A 224 -3.02 10.98 24.63
C ARG A 224 -4.16 11.46 23.73
N GLU A 225 -5.20 12.02 24.31
CA GLU A 225 -6.40 12.53 23.62
C GLU A 225 -6.06 13.73 22.72
N GLY A 226 -5.23 14.66 23.23
CA GLY A 226 -4.78 15.83 22.45
C GLY A 226 -3.74 15.48 21.39
N LEU A 227 -2.94 14.42 21.61
CA LEU A 227 -2.07 13.83 20.59
C LEU A 227 -2.91 13.19 19.46
N GLU A 228 -3.94 12.42 19.81
CA GLU A 228 -4.83 11.76 18.85
C GLU A 228 -5.61 12.79 18.01
N GLU A 229 -6.19 13.81 18.66
CA GLU A 229 -6.89 14.91 17.99
C GLU A 229 -5.98 15.67 17.02
N LEU A 230 -4.76 16.03 17.45
CA LEU A 230 -3.84 16.78 16.60
C LEU A 230 -3.34 15.95 15.42
N LEU A 231 -2.96 14.68 15.63
CA LEU A 231 -2.51 13.79 14.55
C LEU A 231 -3.64 13.53 13.54
N ALA A 232 -4.87 13.31 14.00
CA ALA A 232 -6.02 13.11 13.13
C ALA A 232 -6.37 14.37 12.33
N ASN A 233 -6.42 15.54 12.97
CA ASN A 233 -6.70 16.82 12.32
C ASN A 233 -5.59 17.22 11.33
N ALA A 234 -4.32 16.94 11.61
CA ALA A 234 -3.22 17.13 10.67
C ALA A 234 -3.34 16.19 9.46
N PHE A 235 -3.57 14.90 9.70
CA PHE A 235 -3.72 13.90 8.63
C PHE A 235 -4.91 14.21 7.70
N LEU A 236 -6.06 14.58 8.24
CA LEU A 236 -7.25 14.94 7.45
C LEU A 236 -7.02 16.17 6.58
N GLN A 237 -6.44 17.25 7.12
CA GLN A 237 -6.12 18.45 6.34
C GLN A 237 -5.14 18.15 5.18
N LEU A 238 -4.14 17.31 5.42
CA LEU A 238 -3.20 16.88 4.37
C LEU A 238 -3.86 15.97 3.32
N LEU A 239 -4.79 15.10 3.74
CA LEU A 239 -5.52 14.20 2.86
C LEU A 239 -6.50 14.98 1.96
N ASP A 240 -7.20 15.98 2.50
CA ASP A 240 -8.05 16.88 1.71
C ASP A 240 -7.24 17.65 0.64
N LEU A 241 -6.04 18.12 0.98
CA LEU A 241 -5.14 18.77 0.01
C LEU A 241 -4.61 17.79 -1.05
N ALA A 242 -4.27 16.55 -0.66
CA ALA A 242 -3.87 15.50 -1.58
C ALA A 242 -5.01 15.13 -2.55
N ILE A 243 -6.23 14.92 -2.05
CA ILE A 243 -7.43 14.65 -2.86
C ILE A 243 -7.79 15.85 -3.74
N SER A 244 -7.64 17.09 -3.24
CA SER A 244 -7.81 18.30 -4.03
C SER A 244 -6.81 18.37 -5.17
N THR A 245 -5.54 18.01 -4.93
CA THR A 245 -4.50 17.94 -5.98
C THR A 245 -4.86 16.91 -7.04
N ILE A 246 -5.24 15.70 -6.63
CA ILE A 246 -5.68 14.61 -7.52
C ILE A 246 -6.87 15.05 -8.39
N ARG A 247 -7.85 15.77 -7.83
CA ARG A 247 -9.05 16.23 -8.54
C ARG A 247 -8.77 17.27 -9.63
N HIS A 248 -7.66 18.01 -9.54
CA HIS A 248 -7.31 19.05 -10.53
C HIS A 248 -6.34 18.54 -11.62
N GLU A 249 -5.86 17.31 -11.54
CA GLU A 249 -5.08 16.68 -12.62
C GLU A 249 -6.05 16.02 -13.63
N PRO A 250 -6.07 16.42 -14.91
CA PRO A 250 -7.02 15.88 -15.89
C PRO A 250 -6.71 14.43 -16.27
N ASP A 251 -5.43 14.05 -16.28
CA ASP A 251 -4.93 12.74 -16.71
C ASP A 251 -4.64 11.79 -15.52
N TYR A 252 -5.37 11.94 -14.42
CA TYR A 252 -5.27 11.03 -13.28
C TYR A 252 -6.02 9.71 -13.55
N PRO A 253 -5.44 8.52 -13.27
CA PRO A 253 -6.08 7.24 -13.56
C PRO A 253 -7.34 7.00 -12.73
N ALA A 254 -8.37 6.45 -13.37
CA ALA A 254 -9.61 6.07 -12.70
C ALA A 254 -9.35 4.99 -11.63
N GLY A 255 -9.85 5.21 -10.41
CA GLY A 255 -9.65 4.31 -9.27
C GLY A 255 -9.68 5.05 -7.94
N THR A 256 -9.15 4.42 -6.89
CA THR A 256 -8.97 5.05 -5.58
C THR A 256 -7.78 6.03 -5.59
N PRO A 257 -7.84 7.14 -4.83
CA PRO A 257 -6.72 8.07 -4.74
C PRO A 257 -5.53 7.40 -4.07
N SER A 258 -4.40 7.32 -4.78
CA SER A 258 -3.16 6.74 -4.26
C SER A 258 -2.28 7.84 -3.67
N TYR A 259 -1.60 7.55 -2.57
CA TYR A 259 -0.68 8.49 -1.91
C TYR A 259 0.34 7.80 -1.02
N ASN A 260 1.45 8.48 -0.76
CA ASN A 260 2.41 8.10 0.28
C ASN A 260 2.25 9.01 1.48
N VAL A 261 2.38 8.44 2.68
CA VAL A 261 2.50 9.19 3.95
C VAL A 261 3.91 8.98 4.49
N ILE A 262 4.52 10.04 5.02
CA ILE A 262 5.79 9.97 5.75
C ILE A 262 5.59 10.71 7.07
N MET A 263 5.95 10.09 8.19
CA MET A 263 5.83 10.67 9.54
C MET A 263 7.17 10.63 10.26
N THR A 264 7.60 11.78 10.76
CA THR A 264 8.73 11.94 11.67
C THR A 264 8.22 12.37 13.05
N LEU A 265 9.10 12.89 13.93
CA LEU A 265 8.68 13.52 15.19
C LEU A 265 8.43 15.03 15.05
N GLU A 266 8.76 15.63 13.91
CA GLU A 266 8.62 17.07 13.62
C GLU A 266 7.57 17.36 12.54
N HIS A 267 7.37 16.44 11.60
CA HIS A 267 6.48 16.64 10.45
C HIS A 267 5.66 15.40 10.08
N LEU A 268 4.51 15.66 9.47
CA LEU A 268 3.70 14.70 8.71
C LEU A 268 3.62 15.16 7.27
N HIS A 269 3.91 14.28 6.31
CA HIS A 269 3.85 14.56 4.88
C HIS A 269 2.84 13.62 4.20
N ILE A 270 2.06 14.16 3.26
CA ILE A 270 1.28 13.37 2.30
C ILE A 270 1.66 13.81 0.87
N ILE A 271 2.02 12.82 0.06
CA ILE A 271 2.40 12.98 -1.34
C ILE A 271 1.41 12.20 -2.21
N PRO A 272 0.55 12.85 -3.00
CA PRO A 272 -0.37 12.14 -3.89
C PRO A 272 0.37 11.51 -5.08
N ARG A 273 -0.07 10.31 -5.48
CA ARG A 273 0.63 9.41 -6.41
C ARG A 273 -0.22 9.08 -7.62
N ARG A 274 0.37 9.12 -8.81
CA ARG A 274 -0.31 8.82 -10.09
C ARG A 274 0.09 7.46 -10.67
N LEU A 275 1.35 7.05 -10.55
CA LEU A 275 1.87 5.79 -11.08
C LEU A 275 2.80 5.12 -10.06
N GLU A 276 2.78 3.78 -9.96
CA GLU A 276 3.68 3.03 -9.08
C GLU A 276 5.15 3.12 -9.52
N ASN A 277 5.39 3.03 -10.83
CA ASN A 277 6.70 2.79 -11.44
C ASN A 277 7.04 3.86 -12.49
N TYR A 278 8.29 4.30 -12.53
CA TYR A 278 8.82 5.15 -13.60
C TYR A 278 9.54 4.28 -14.65
N VAL A 279 9.50 4.69 -15.93
CA VAL A 279 10.26 4.04 -17.01
C VAL A 279 11.43 4.95 -17.37
N LEU A 280 12.66 4.50 -17.16
CA LEU A 280 13.86 5.30 -17.44
C LEU A 280 14.03 5.47 -18.95
N GLU A 281 14.24 6.70 -19.42
CA GLU A 281 14.33 7.00 -20.87
C GLU A 281 15.57 6.38 -21.52
N ASP A 282 16.69 6.31 -20.79
CA ASP A 282 17.98 5.83 -21.28
C ASP A 282 18.06 4.29 -21.44
N THR A 283 17.25 3.52 -20.69
CA THR A 283 17.37 2.04 -20.65
C THR A 283 16.04 1.30 -20.85
N GLY A 284 14.89 1.96 -20.67
CA GLY A 284 13.57 1.33 -20.67
C GLY A 284 13.23 0.58 -19.36
N ASP A 285 14.11 0.60 -18.36
CA ASP A 285 13.90 -0.12 -17.10
C ASP A 285 12.77 0.49 -16.25
N LYS A 286 12.05 -0.40 -15.54
CA LYS A 286 11.01 -0.02 -14.59
C LYS A 286 11.58 0.17 -13.19
N LEU A 287 11.68 1.43 -12.77
CA LEU A 287 12.06 1.84 -11.42
C LEU A 287 10.82 1.91 -10.53
N ASN A 288 10.72 1.00 -9.56
CA ASN A 288 9.62 0.97 -8.59
C ASN A 288 9.80 2.05 -7.52
N ILE A 289 8.78 2.89 -7.30
CA ILE A 289 8.88 4.02 -6.37
C ILE A 289 7.78 3.92 -5.31
N ASN A 290 8.18 3.94 -4.04
CA ASN A 290 7.30 4.00 -2.88
C ASN A 290 7.59 5.27 -2.04
N ALA A 291 7.04 5.38 -0.83
CA ALA A 291 7.25 6.54 0.03
C ALA A 291 8.72 6.89 0.30
N LEU A 292 9.65 5.92 0.26
CA LEU A 292 11.08 6.20 0.46
C LEU A 292 11.65 7.08 -0.66
N GLY A 293 11.25 6.86 -1.91
CA GLY A 293 11.66 7.73 -3.03
C GLY A 293 11.25 9.18 -2.80
N PHE A 294 10.04 9.40 -2.27
CA PHE A 294 9.52 10.71 -1.89
C PHE A 294 10.08 11.26 -0.57
N ALA A 295 10.62 10.40 0.31
CA ALA A 295 11.48 10.82 1.40
C ALA A 295 12.84 11.35 0.90
N GLY A 296 13.18 11.11 -0.37
CA GLY A 296 14.45 11.40 -1.02
C GLY A 296 15.44 10.22 -1.02
N MET A 297 14.96 9.02 -0.69
CA MET A 297 15.74 7.80 -0.51
C MET A 297 15.37 6.76 -1.58
N LEU A 298 16.04 6.80 -2.73
CA LEU A 298 15.74 5.95 -3.88
C LEU A 298 16.42 4.58 -3.74
N LEU A 299 15.88 3.57 -4.45
CA LEU A 299 16.39 2.19 -4.42
C LEU A 299 16.55 1.68 -5.86
N VAL A 300 17.77 1.31 -6.22
CA VAL A 300 18.14 0.79 -7.56
C VAL A 300 18.79 -0.59 -7.46
N LYS A 301 18.57 -1.41 -8.49
CA LYS A 301 18.96 -2.82 -8.57
C LYS A 301 20.28 -3.02 -9.31
N SER A 302 20.77 -2.04 -10.09
CA SER A 302 22.03 -2.15 -10.82
C SER A 302 22.81 -0.82 -10.85
N SER A 303 24.11 -0.91 -11.13
CA SER A 303 24.97 0.27 -11.37
C SER A 303 24.58 1.03 -12.65
N GLU A 304 23.89 0.37 -13.57
CA GLU A 304 23.39 0.94 -14.82
C GLU A 304 22.12 1.76 -14.58
N GLU A 305 21.16 1.22 -13.81
CA GLU A 305 20.01 1.97 -13.27
C GLU A 305 20.50 3.19 -12.46
N LEU A 306 21.50 3.01 -11.58
CA LEU A 306 22.12 4.09 -10.80
C LEU A 306 22.70 5.20 -11.69
N ALA A 307 23.34 4.83 -12.81
CA ALA A 307 23.90 5.78 -13.74
C ALA A 307 22.83 6.46 -14.61
N ALA A 308 21.73 5.79 -14.92
CA ALA A 308 20.59 6.35 -15.65
C ALA A 308 19.78 7.34 -14.79
N VAL A 309 19.46 6.98 -13.54
CA VAL A 309 18.75 7.85 -12.58
C VAL A 309 19.46 9.20 -12.38
N LYS A 310 20.80 9.21 -12.34
CA LYS A 310 21.60 10.45 -12.23
C LYS A 310 21.66 11.27 -13.52
N ARG A 311 21.50 10.64 -14.69
CA ARG A 311 21.45 11.34 -15.99
C ARG A 311 20.09 11.98 -16.23
N GLU A 312 19.03 11.27 -15.85
CA GLU A 312 17.65 11.69 -16.08
C GLU A 312 17.12 12.66 -15.00
N GLY A 313 17.66 12.61 -13.78
CA GLY A 313 17.33 13.50 -12.67
C GLY A 313 16.25 12.92 -11.75
N VAL A 314 16.55 12.86 -10.45
CA VAL A 314 15.63 12.38 -9.41
C VAL A 314 14.39 13.27 -9.35
N ALA A 315 14.55 14.58 -9.50
CA ALA A 315 13.44 15.52 -9.52
C ALA A 315 12.51 15.32 -10.74
N LYS A 316 13.02 14.88 -11.90
CA LYS A 316 12.19 14.52 -13.07
C LYS A 316 11.44 13.22 -12.80
N ILE A 317 12.14 12.20 -12.33
CA ILE A 317 11.61 10.86 -12.03
C ILE A 317 10.46 10.93 -11.02
N LEU A 318 10.66 11.60 -9.86
CA LEU A 318 9.63 11.73 -8.82
C LEU A 318 8.41 12.54 -9.30
N ARG A 319 8.59 13.51 -10.21
CA ARG A 319 7.49 14.25 -10.82
C ARG A 319 6.67 13.39 -11.79
N GLY A 320 7.28 12.40 -12.46
CA GLY A 320 6.57 11.51 -13.40
C GLY A 320 5.57 10.57 -12.71
N VAL A 321 5.98 9.98 -11.58
CA VAL A 321 5.15 9.06 -10.75
C VAL A 321 4.26 9.77 -9.73
N GLY A 322 4.63 10.99 -9.34
CA GLY A 322 3.81 11.88 -8.52
C GLY A 322 2.82 12.70 -9.35
N LEU A 323 2.53 13.90 -8.85
CA LEU A 323 1.72 14.93 -9.52
C LEU A 323 2.47 16.25 -9.51
N ALA A 324 2.17 17.17 -10.43
CA ALA A 324 2.86 18.46 -10.49
C ALA A 324 2.52 19.34 -9.27
N SER A 325 3.51 20.06 -8.73
CA SER A 325 3.25 21.06 -7.69
C SER A 325 2.36 22.18 -8.23
N SER A 326 1.25 22.49 -7.57
CA SER A 326 0.26 23.49 -8.01
C SER A 326 0.79 24.93 -8.04
N LEU A 327 1.97 25.19 -7.44
CA LEU A 327 2.67 26.45 -7.58
C LEU A 327 3.36 26.57 -8.96
N SER A 328 3.76 25.45 -9.58
CA SER A 328 4.45 25.42 -10.88
C SER A 328 3.52 25.73 -12.07
N SER A 329 2.24 25.38 -11.98
CA SER A 329 1.22 25.67 -13.02
C SER A 329 0.82 27.14 -13.09
N SER A 330 1.29 27.99 -12.16
CA SER A 330 1.20 29.45 -12.27
C SER A 330 1.99 30.03 -13.46
N SER A 331 2.80 29.22 -14.15
CA SER A 331 3.53 29.54 -15.39
C SER A 331 2.64 29.73 -16.65
N SER A 332 1.44 30.29 -16.48
CA SER A 332 0.60 30.76 -17.59
C SER A 332 1.26 31.96 -18.31
N PRO A 333 1.06 32.13 -19.64
CA PRO A 333 1.89 33.01 -20.49
C PRO A 333 1.85 34.51 -20.16
N LEU A 334 0.90 34.95 -19.32
CA LEU A 334 0.82 36.32 -18.77
C LEU A 334 2.13 36.82 -18.13
N ARG A 335 2.98 35.94 -17.58
CA ARG A 335 4.22 36.36 -16.92
C ARG A 335 5.35 36.74 -17.90
N MET A 336 5.30 36.32 -19.16
CA MET A 336 6.25 36.78 -20.19
C MET A 336 5.91 38.17 -20.75
N ALA A 337 4.64 38.58 -20.69
CA ALA A 337 4.18 39.84 -21.28
C ALA A 337 4.67 41.12 -20.56
N LEU A 338 5.30 41.00 -19.39
CA LEU A 338 5.68 42.12 -18.52
C LEU A 338 7.20 42.34 -18.36
N GLN A 339 8.05 41.61 -19.10
CA GLN A 339 9.50 41.82 -19.12
C GLN A 339 9.99 42.66 -20.34
N GLY A 340 9.07 43.26 -21.09
CA GLY A 340 9.35 43.97 -22.35
C GLY A 340 9.10 45.49 -22.31
N SER A 341 9.58 46.22 -21.31
CA SER A 341 9.55 47.70 -21.30
C SER A 341 10.65 48.31 -20.41
N PRO A 342 11.40 49.34 -20.87
CA PRO A 342 12.45 49.99 -20.09
C PRO A 342 11.87 51.02 -19.08
N PRO A 343 12.60 51.33 -17.99
CA PRO A 343 12.14 52.29 -16.98
C PRO A 343 12.23 53.74 -17.47
N ILE A 344 11.16 54.51 -17.25
CA ILE A 344 11.14 55.96 -17.49
C ILE A 344 11.59 56.67 -16.20
N VAL A 345 12.53 57.61 -16.35
CA VAL A 345 13.09 58.40 -15.25
C VAL A 345 12.06 59.40 -14.71
N LEU A 346 11.85 59.43 -13.39
CA LEU A 346 11.09 60.48 -12.72
C LEU A 346 12.00 61.68 -12.40
N THR A 347 11.58 62.88 -12.78
CA THR A 347 12.18 64.15 -12.35
C THR A 347 11.18 64.99 -11.55
N HIS A 348 11.70 65.85 -10.66
CA HIS A 348 10.91 66.66 -9.73
C HIS A 348 10.14 67.78 -10.44
N TRP A 349 8.96 68.18 -9.92
CA TRP A 349 8.84 69.51 -9.27
C TRP A 349 7.61 69.74 -8.36
N THR A 350 7.86 70.53 -7.31
CA THR A 350 6.97 71.42 -6.51
C THR A 350 5.54 71.06 -6.10
N ALA A 351 5.21 71.41 -4.85
CA ALA A 351 3.85 71.60 -4.35
C ALA A 351 3.43 73.09 -4.35
N SER A 352 2.11 73.36 -4.38
CA SER A 352 1.51 74.61 -3.93
C SER A 352 0.04 74.44 -3.54
N LYS A 353 -0.48 75.36 -2.72
CA LYS A 353 -1.81 75.31 -2.09
C LYS A 353 -2.92 75.72 -3.07
N VAL A 354 -4.17 75.28 -2.82
CA VAL A 354 -5.31 76.18 -2.45
C VAL A 354 -6.64 75.40 -2.24
N VAL A 355 -7.26 75.64 -1.07
CA VAL A 355 -8.70 75.59 -0.69
C VAL A 355 -9.58 74.39 -1.08
N ALA A 356 -10.36 73.91 -0.09
CA ALA A 356 -11.31 72.82 -0.22
C ALA A 356 -12.72 73.23 -0.72
N ARG A 357 -13.39 72.29 -1.41
CA ARG A 357 -14.85 72.13 -1.46
C ARG A 357 -15.16 70.63 -1.50
N GLY A 358 -16.19 70.20 -0.77
CA GLY A 358 -16.44 68.78 -0.49
C GLY A 358 -17.28 68.05 -1.54
N LEU A 359 -17.04 66.75 -1.69
CA LEU A 359 -17.91 65.75 -2.32
C LEU A 359 -17.89 64.47 -1.46
N GLY A 360 -19.00 63.72 -1.46
CA GLY A 360 -19.17 62.51 -0.64
C GLY A 360 -18.48 61.25 -1.21
N PRO A 361 -18.39 60.17 -0.43
CA PRO A 361 -17.79 58.91 -0.87
C PRO A 361 -18.66 58.16 -1.91
N PRO A 362 -18.06 57.36 -2.83
CA PRO A 362 -18.78 56.56 -3.82
C PRO A 362 -19.55 55.36 -3.21
N PRO A 363 -20.48 54.73 -3.96
CA PRO A 363 -21.47 53.80 -3.41
C PRO A 363 -20.99 52.36 -3.24
N SER A 364 -21.51 51.68 -2.22
CA SER A 364 -21.39 50.23 -2.03
C SER A 364 -22.44 49.46 -2.85
N VAL A 365 -21.99 48.59 -3.76
CA VAL A 365 -22.87 47.76 -4.59
C VAL A 365 -23.32 46.52 -3.80
N LEU A 366 -24.39 46.66 -3.00
CA LEU A 366 -25.09 45.53 -2.36
C LEU A 366 -26.57 45.85 -2.10
N ALA A 367 -27.24 46.37 -3.13
CA ALA A 367 -28.63 46.85 -3.08
C ALA A 367 -29.47 46.32 -4.26
N SER A 368 -29.76 45.01 -4.27
CA SER A 368 -30.71 44.40 -5.22
C SER A 368 -31.73 43.48 -4.51
N GLU A 369 -31.29 42.59 -3.62
CA GLU A 369 -32.20 41.64 -2.91
C GLU A 369 -33.21 42.30 -1.94
N LYS A 370 -32.91 43.48 -1.38
CA LYS A 370 -33.76 44.11 -0.35
C LYS A 370 -35.01 44.83 -0.89
N ALA A 371 -35.21 44.89 -2.20
CA ALA A 371 -36.30 45.66 -2.82
C ALA A 371 -37.66 44.92 -2.90
N LEU A 372 -37.69 43.59 -2.72
CA LEU A 372 -38.84 42.76 -3.11
C LEU A 372 -39.76 42.27 -1.97
N LEU A 373 -39.47 42.59 -0.70
CA LEU A 373 -40.32 42.22 0.44
C LEU A 373 -40.54 43.44 1.37
N GLY A 374 -41.72 44.06 1.24
CA GLY A 374 -42.07 45.32 1.92
C GLY A 374 -42.11 45.23 3.45
N GLY A 375 -41.00 45.56 4.10
CA GLY A 375 -40.92 45.97 5.51
C GLY A 375 -41.20 44.91 6.59
N LYS A 376 -41.57 43.68 6.24
CA LYS A 376 -41.89 42.60 7.20
C LYS A 376 -40.81 41.51 7.17
N LYS A 377 -40.17 41.27 8.32
CA LYS A 377 -39.14 40.22 8.49
C LYS A 377 -39.70 38.84 8.11
N ALA A 378 -39.13 38.21 7.08
CA ALA A 378 -39.51 36.88 6.64
C ALA A 378 -39.15 35.82 7.70
N LYS A 379 -40.17 35.30 8.42
CA LYS A 379 -40.01 34.16 9.34
C LYS A 379 -39.97 32.80 8.62
N THR A 380 -40.37 32.77 7.35
CA THR A 380 -40.49 31.59 6.49
C THR A 380 -39.25 30.69 6.45
N PRO A 381 -38.01 31.17 6.20
CA PRO A 381 -36.84 30.28 6.14
C PRO A 381 -36.50 29.62 7.48
N ILE A 382 -36.73 30.32 8.60
CA ILE A 382 -36.49 29.77 9.95
C ILE A 382 -37.52 28.68 10.28
N ILE A 383 -38.79 28.89 9.91
CA ILE A 383 -39.85 27.90 10.09
C ILE A 383 -39.60 26.66 9.21
N ALA A 384 -39.24 26.85 7.95
CA ALA A 384 -38.91 25.75 7.03
C ALA A 384 -37.71 24.92 7.50
N GLY A 385 -36.62 25.58 7.93
CA GLY A 385 -35.44 24.90 8.48
C GLY A 385 -35.75 24.09 9.73
N SER A 386 -36.55 24.64 10.65
CA SER A 386 -36.96 23.95 11.89
C SER A 386 -37.82 22.71 11.61
N ILE A 387 -38.74 22.77 10.65
CA ILE A 387 -39.57 21.62 10.24
C ILE A 387 -38.70 20.53 9.59
N CYS A 388 -37.79 20.90 8.68
CA CYS A 388 -36.92 19.95 8.01
C CYS A 388 -35.96 19.25 9.00
N GLY A 389 -35.32 20.02 9.89
CA GLY A 389 -34.47 19.47 10.96
C GLY A 389 -35.23 18.55 11.91
N GLY A 390 -36.47 18.91 12.28
CA GLY A 390 -37.33 18.07 13.11
C GLY A 390 -37.66 16.71 12.47
N LEU A 391 -37.96 16.68 11.17
CA LEU A 391 -38.23 15.44 10.43
C LEU A 391 -36.99 14.53 10.35
N VAL A 392 -35.81 15.11 10.08
CA VAL A 392 -34.54 14.36 10.06
C VAL A 392 -34.20 13.80 11.46
N PHE A 393 -34.43 14.58 12.51
CA PHE A 393 -34.22 14.12 13.90
C PHE A 393 -35.17 12.98 14.29
N ILE A 394 -36.45 13.06 13.91
CA ILE A 394 -37.43 11.97 14.13
C ILE A 394 -37.03 10.71 13.35
N ALA A 395 -36.56 10.84 12.10
CA ALA A 395 -36.06 9.71 11.33
C ALA A 395 -34.85 9.04 12.01
N TRP A 396 -33.92 9.83 12.54
CA TRP A 396 -32.79 9.33 13.34
C TRP A 396 -33.21 8.64 14.63
N LEU A 397 -34.20 9.17 15.37
CA LEU A 397 -34.73 8.53 16.58
C LEU A 397 -35.41 7.19 16.25
N ILE A 398 -36.15 7.10 15.16
CA ILE A 398 -36.74 5.83 14.68
C ILE A 398 -35.64 4.86 14.27
N GLY A 399 -34.62 5.32 13.53
CA GLY A 399 -33.45 4.53 13.15
C GLY A 399 -32.69 3.97 14.35
N PHE A 400 -32.39 4.80 15.36
CA PHE A 400 -31.79 4.36 16.61
C PHE A 400 -32.71 3.41 17.40
N GLY A 401 -34.01 3.67 17.48
CA GLY A 401 -34.98 2.78 18.13
C GLY A 401 -35.00 1.38 17.52
N ILE A 402 -35.02 1.30 16.18
CA ILE A 402 -34.91 0.04 15.43
C ILE A 402 -33.54 -0.61 15.66
N TYR A 403 -32.45 0.17 15.62
CA TYR A 403 -31.09 -0.32 15.87
C TYR A 403 -30.93 -0.92 17.27
N PHE A 404 -31.33 -0.20 18.32
CA PHE A 404 -31.25 -0.68 19.70
C PHE A 404 -32.15 -1.88 19.95
N ARG A 405 -33.39 -1.90 19.41
CA ARG A 405 -34.27 -3.08 19.47
C ARG A 405 -33.65 -4.29 18.74
N LYS A 406 -33.06 -4.10 17.56
CA LYS A 406 -32.38 -5.16 16.78
C LYS A 406 -31.10 -5.65 17.48
N ARG A 407 -30.33 -4.76 18.11
CA ARG A 407 -29.12 -5.06 18.89
C ARG A 407 -29.45 -5.78 20.21
N TYR A 408 -30.49 -5.35 20.92
CA TYR A 408 -31.00 -6.00 22.13
C TYR A 408 -31.54 -7.39 21.82
N ASN A 409 -32.38 -7.53 20.79
CA ASN A 409 -32.91 -8.83 20.37
C ASN A 409 -31.80 -9.77 19.88
N ARG A 410 -30.75 -9.28 19.21
CA ARG A 410 -29.56 -10.08 18.87
C ARG A 410 -28.82 -10.53 20.13
N LYS A 411 -28.63 -9.66 21.13
CA LYS A 411 -27.97 -10.01 22.41
C LYS A 411 -28.79 -11.01 23.24
N GLN A 412 -30.12 -10.87 23.28
CA GLN A 412 -31.03 -11.84 23.91
C GLN A 412 -31.02 -13.19 23.17
N ARG A 413 -31.13 -13.20 21.83
CA ARG A 413 -31.15 -14.46 21.06
C ARG A 413 -29.80 -15.17 21.07
N ASN A 414 -28.67 -14.45 21.05
CA ASN A 414 -27.35 -15.05 21.23
C ASN A 414 -27.19 -15.69 22.62
N ARG A 415 -27.77 -15.09 23.68
CA ARG A 415 -27.84 -15.71 25.02
C ARG A 415 -28.74 -16.96 25.03
N ALA A 416 -29.87 -16.93 24.33
CA ALA A 416 -30.75 -18.11 24.20
C ALA A 416 -30.06 -19.27 23.45
N ILE A 417 -29.32 -18.98 22.38
CA ILE A 417 -28.51 -19.97 21.64
C ILE A 417 -27.40 -20.53 22.54
N ALA A 418 -26.66 -19.68 23.26
CA ALA A 418 -25.62 -20.11 24.20
C ALA A 418 -26.18 -20.90 25.42
N ALA A 419 -27.46 -20.75 25.72
CA ALA A 419 -28.19 -21.52 26.74
C ALA A 419 -28.95 -22.73 26.16
N GLY A 420 -28.73 -23.10 24.90
CA GLY A 420 -29.36 -24.26 24.23
C GLY A 420 -30.85 -24.09 23.86
N ASN A 421 -31.47 -22.97 24.22
CA ASN A 421 -32.92 -22.73 24.12
C ASN A 421 -33.38 -22.14 22.78
N ALA A 422 -32.51 -22.01 21.79
CA ALA A 422 -32.85 -21.52 20.45
C ALA A 422 -31.87 -22.03 19.38
N ALA A 423 -32.38 -22.33 18.18
CA ALA A 423 -31.58 -22.78 17.05
C ALA A 423 -30.71 -21.63 16.44
N PRO A 424 -29.56 -21.97 15.82
CA PRO A 424 -28.83 -21.07 14.90
C PRO A 424 -29.68 -20.62 13.70
N ARG A 425 -29.13 -19.78 12.82
CA ARG A 425 -29.78 -19.44 11.54
C ARG A 425 -29.41 -20.50 10.50
N GLU A 426 -30.23 -20.65 9.45
CA GLU A 426 -29.87 -21.46 8.27
C GLU A 426 -28.57 -20.98 7.62
N LYS A 427 -28.30 -19.67 7.62
CA LYS A 427 -27.01 -19.09 7.18
C LYS A 427 -25.82 -19.40 8.09
N ASP A 428 -26.07 -19.90 9.30
CA ASP A 428 -25.05 -20.41 10.22
C ASP A 428 -24.97 -21.95 10.14
N LEU A 429 -25.70 -22.58 9.21
CA LEU A 429 -25.90 -24.03 9.03
C LEU A 429 -25.65 -24.48 7.58
N GLU A 430 -24.90 -23.73 6.77
CA GLU A 430 -24.40 -24.26 5.49
C GLU A 430 -23.49 -25.47 5.78
N LEU A 431 -23.98 -26.67 5.48
CA LEU A 431 -23.18 -27.89 5.55
C LEU A 431 -21.95 -27.71 4.66
N ALA A 432 -20.79 -28.18 5.14
CA ALA A 432 -19.61 -28.32 4.32
C ALA A 432 -19.97 -29.17 3.09
N LYS A 433 -19.91 -28.57 1.89
CA LYS A 433 -20.26 -29.23 0.62
C LYS A 433 -19.54 -30.57 0.56
N GLU A 434 -20.31 -31.65 0.41
CA GLU A 434 -19.73 -32.99 0.36
C GLU A 434 -18.71 -33.08 -0.78
N LYS A 435 -17.58 -33.72 -0.49
CA LYS A 435 -16.49 -33.87 -1.44
C LYS A 435 -16.94 -34.83 -2.54
N ILE A 436 -17.45 -34.29 -3.65
CA ILE A 436 -17.83 -35.06 -4.84
C ILE A 436 -16.60 -35.84 -5.32
N VAL A 437 -16.57 -37.13 -5.03
CA VAL A 437 -15.57 -38.05 -5.55
C VAL A 437 -15.98 -38.37 -6.99
N ILE A 438 -15.43 -37.60 -7.92
CA ILE A 438 -15.55 -37.91 -9.35
C ILE A 438 -14.92 -39.29 -9.57
N PRO A 439 -15.64 -40.28 -10.12
CA PRO A 439 -15.06 -41.60 -10.40
C PRO A 439 -13.93 -41.46 -11.45
N PRO A 440 -12.88 -42.29 -11.39
CA PRO A 440 -11.80 -42.23 -12.36
C PRO A 440 -12.30 -42.51 -13.78
N ASP A 441 -11.77 -41.77 -14.75
CA ASP A 441 -12.07 -41.92 -16.17
C ASP A 441 -11.90 -43.40 -16.61
N PRO A 442 -12.90 -44.01 -17.30
CA PRO A 442 -12.80 -45.39 -17.76
C PRO A 442 -11.57 -45.67 -18.65
N ALA A 443 -11.00 -44.67 -19.34
CA ALA A 443 -9.75 -44.83 -20.09
C ALA A 443 -8.53 -45.17 -19.19
N ILE A 444 -8.55 -44.74 -17.92
CA ILE A 444 -7.53 -45.07 -16.92
C ILE A 444 -7.77 -46.49 -16.37
N LEU A 445 -9.02 -46.87 -16.12
CA LEU A 445 -9.38 -48.22 -15.66
C LEU A 445 -9.10 -49.30 -16.72
N LEU A 446 -9.21 -48.96 -18.01
CA LEU A 446 -8.85 -49.83 -19.14
C LEU A 446 -7.34 -49.87 -19.42
N GLY A 447 -6.50 -49.20 -18.61
CA GLY A 447 -5.04 -49.24 -18.70
C GLY A 447 -4.44 -48.55 -19.92
N GLN A 448 -5.22 -47.77 -20.67
CA GLN A 448 -4.76 -47.12 -21.91
C GLN A 448 -3.94 -45.84 -21.67
N ARG A 449 -4.00 -45.25 -20.47
CA ARG A 449 -3.26 -44.05 -20.07
C ARG A 449 -2.81 -44.11 -18.60
N LYS A 450 -1.85 -43.27 -18.23
CA LYS A 450 -1.41 -43.10 -16.84
C LYS A 450 -2.12 -41.89 -16.20
N PRO A 451 -2.30 -41.88 -14.87
CA PRO A 451 -2.86 -40.71 -14.18
C PRO A 451 -1.95 -39.48 -14.38
N GLY A 452 -2.48 -38.44 -15.02
CA GLY A 452 -1.77 -37.18 -15.29
C GLY A 452 -1.49 -36.86 -16.77
N ASP A 453 -1.71 -37.80 -17.70
CA ASP A 453 -1.49 -37.58 -19.13
C ASP A 453 -2.53 -36.59 -19.73
N ILE A 454 -2.12 -35.33 -19.96
CA ILE A 454 -2.97 -34.30 -20.61
C ILE A 454 -2.97 -34.53 -22.13
N ALA A 455 -4.14 -34.82 -22.70
CA ALA A 455 -4.32 -34.97 -24.15
C ALA A 455 -4.94 -33.71 -24.78
N PHE A 456 -4.16 -33.01 -25.59
CA PHE A 456 -4.68 -31.99 -26.51
C PHE A 456 -5.17 -32.68 -27.79
N PRO A 457 -6.37 -32.37 -28.32
CA PRO A 457 -6.78 -32.84 -29.64
C PRO A 457 -5.94 -32.14 -30.72
N GLU A 458 -5.23 -32.93 -31.51
CA GLU A 458 -4.32 -32.45 -32.55
C GLU A 458 -5.10 -31.78 -33.69
N ARG A 459 -4.84 -30.49 -33.93
CA ARG A 459 -5.47 -29.73 -35.01
C ARG A 459 -4.71 -29.92 -36.31
N GLU A 460 -5.21 -30.80 -37.17
CA GLU A 460 -4.71 -30.89 -38.54
C GLU A 460 -4.96 -29.59 -39.33
N ASN A 461 -3.88 -29.11 -39.97
CA ASN A 461 -3.84 -28.37 -41.23
C ASN A 461 -4.70 -27.10 -41.39
N ALA A 462 -4.05 -25.93 -41.27
CA ALA A 462 -4.60 -24.66 -41.73
C ALA A 462 -4.53 -24.50 -43.27
N LYS A 463 -5.62 -24.01 -43.88
CA LYS A 463 -5.66 -23.24 -45.16
C LYS A 463 -7.10 -22.84 -45.51
N GLY A 464 -7.30 -21.63 -46.07
CA GLY A 464 -8.47 -21.34 -46.93
C GLY A 464 -9.52 -20.33 -46.43
N HIS A 465 -9.43 -19.10 -46.95
CA HIS A 465 -10.49 -18.18 -47.41
C HIS A 465 -11.92 -18.17 -46.79
N HIS A 466 -12.28 -16.97 -46.30
CA HIS A 466 -13.52 -16.18 -46.51
C HIS A 466 -14.96 -16.76 -46.37
N HIS A 467 -15.86 -15.82 -46.06
CA HIS A 467 -17.33 -15.82 -46.22
C HIS A 467 -18.22 -16.42 -45.11
N LEU A 468 -18.60 -15.54 -44.18
CA LEU A 468 -20.02 -15.30 -43.83
C LEU A 468 -20.84 -15.04 -45.11
N PRO A 469 -22.15 -15.37 -45.20
CA PRO A 469 -23.12 -14.98 -44.16
C PRO A 469 -24.32 -15.92 -43.84
N TRP A 470 -24.94 -15.64 -42.69
CA TRP A 470 -26.39 -15.61 -42.40
C TRP A 470 -27.36 -16.53 -43.19
N SER A 471 -28.11 -17.38 -42.48
CA SER A 471 -29.53 -17.12 -42.08
C SER A 471 -30.33 -18.42 -41.80
N HIS A 472 -31.54 -18.24 -41.24
CA HIS A 472 -32.66 -19.16 -40.97
C HIS A 472 -32.66 -20.53 -41.71
N HIS A 473 -33.08 -21.64 -41.08
CA HIS A 473 -34.43 -21.80 -40.51
C HIS A 473 -34.56 -22.80 -39.35
N ASP A 474 -35.68 -22.69 -38.64
CA ASP A 474 -36.20 -23.61 -37.62
C ASP A 474 -36.68 -24.98 -38.17
N VAL A 475 -37.31 -25.76 -37.28
CA VAL A 475 -38.08 -27.02 -37.47
C VAL A 475 -37.33 -28.32 -37.13
N ALA A 476 -37.50 -28.75 -35.89
CA ALA A 476 -37.67 -30.17 -35.52
C ALA A 476 -39.18 -30.53 -35.69
N PRO A 477 -39.61 -31.80 -35.89
CA PRO A 477 -39.51 -32.81 -34.82
C PRO A 477 -39.39 -34.32 -35.21
N VAL A 478 -38.93 -35.12 -34.24
CA VAL A 478 -39.39 -36.46 -33.78
C VAL A 478 -39.98 -37.50 -34.76
N THR A 479 -39.28 -38.64 -34.88
CA THR A 479 -39.74 -40.07 -34.72
C THR A 479 -38.47 -40.94 -34.70
N SER A 480 -38.12 -41.89 -33.81
CA SER A 480 -38.80 -42.94 -32.99
C SER A 480 -38.78 -44.35 -33.62
N GLU A 481 -38.26 -45.34 -32.87
CA GLU A 481 -38.37 -46.82 -33.07
C GLU A 481 -37.59 -47.43 -34.27
N ASP A 482 -37.08 -48.68 -34.25
CA ASP A 482 -36.81 -49.69 -33.18
C ASP A 482 -35.85 -50.82 -33.73
N SER A 483 -35.28 -51.67 -32.85
CA SER A 483 -34.77 -53.07 -33.05
C SER A 483 -33.76 -53.43 -34.20
N SER A 484 -32.95 -54.51 -34.16
CA SER A 484 -32.43 -55.42 -33.11
C SER A 484 -31.27 -56.31 -33.66
N GLN A 485 -30.71 -57.19 -32.79
CA GLN A 485 -29.97 -58.46 -33.08
C GLN A 485 -28.42 -58.53 -33.21
N LEU A 486 -27.93 -59.49 -32.41
CA LEU A 486 -26.67 -60.26 -32.28
C LEU A 486 -26.23 -61.02 -33.57
N PRO A 487 -25.12 -61.82 -33.65
CA PRO A 487 -24.31 -62.47 -32.57
C PRO A 487 -22.77 -62.44 -32.76
N ALA A 488 -22.03 -63.43 -32.19
CA ALA A 488 -20.57 -63.43 -32.00
C ALA A 488 -19.89 -64.82 -32.22
N SER A 489 -18.62 -64.97 -31.74
CA SER A 489 -17.76 -66.19 -31.69
C SER A 489 -16.82 -66.43 -32.91
N SER A 490 -15.70 -67.19 -32.86
CA SER A 490 -15.15 -68.09 -31.81
C SER A 490 -13.61 -68.38 -31.91
N SER A 491 -12.99 -68.81 -30.80
CA SER A 491 -11.80 -69.74 -30.72
C SER A 491 -10.39 -69.27 -31.18
N SER A 492 -9.24 -69.95 -30.90
CA SER A 492 -8.71 -70.60 -29.66
C SER A 492 -7.22 -71.07 -29.82
N LEU A 493 -6.58 -71.53 -28.72
CA LEU A 493 -5.41 -72.47 -28.60
C LEU A 493 -3.91 -72.01 -28.59
N ARG A 494 -3.23 -72.43 -27.50
CA ARG A 494 -1.84 -73.00 -27.35
C ARG A 494 -0.54 -72.23 -27.69
N GLY A 495 0.37 -72.20 -26.70
CA GLY A 495 1.71 -72.87 -26.81
C GLY A 495 2.99 -72.00 -26.69
N PRO A 496 3.95 -72.32 -25.80
CA PRO A 496 5.26 -71.63 -25.66
C PRO A 496 6.42 -72.38 -26.38
N PRO A 497 7.65 -71.82 -26.44
CA PRO A 497 8.70 -72.29 -25.49
C PRO A 497 9.82 -71.28 -25.08
N THR A 498 10.51 -71.59 -23.97
CA THR A 498 11.95 -71.38 -23.58
C THR A 498 12.81 -70.25 -24.23
N SER A 499 13.67 -69.52 -23.50
CA SER A 499 14.89 -70.04 -22.84
C SER A 499 15.79 -68.93 -22.22
N LEU A 500 16.64 -69.28 -21.22
CA LEU A 500 18.00 -68.72 -20.85
C LEU A 500 18.19 -67.19 -20.60
N SER A 501 19.12 -66.69 -19.75
CA SER A 501 19.91 -67.24 -18.61
C SER A 501 20.73 -66.11 -17.90
N LYS A 502 21.16 -66.33 -16.64
CA LYS A 502 22.13 -65.55 -15.82
C LYS A 502 21.59 -64.20 -15.27
N GLU A 503 21.69 -63.82 -13.99
CA GLU A 503 22.74 -63.92 -12.93
C GLU A 503 23.96 -63.00 -13.20
N SER A 504 24.32 -61.95 -12.45
CA SER A 504 24.31 -61.53 -11.01
C SER A 504 25.78 -61.39 -10.49
N PRO A 505 26.07 -60.80 -9.31
CA PRO A 505 25.70 -59.44 -8.91
C PRO A 505 26.94 -58.56 -8.50
N PRO A 506 27.17 -57.93 -7.32
CA PRO A 506 27.93 -56.66 -7.23
C PRO A 506 29.32 -56.76 -6.54
N LYS A 507 30.05 -55.63 -6.46
CA LYS A 507 31.30 -55.47 -5.66
C LYS A 507 31.16 -54.52 -4.47
N LYS A 508 32.02 -54.71 -3.46
CA LYS A 508 32.19 -53.94 -2.20
C LYS A 508 33.69 -53.77 -1.88
N SER A 509 33.97 -52.92 -0.86
CA SER A 509 35.27 -52.68 -0.16
C SER A 509 36.42 -52.09 -1.00
N ALA A 510 37.47 -51.47 -0.46
CA ALA A 510 37.85 -51.11 0.93
C ALA A 510 38.44 -49.65 0.89
N LEU A 511 38.33 -48.77 1.89
CA LEU A 511 39.02 -48.72 3.21
C LEU A 511 40.55 -48.67 3.12
N GLU A 512 41.17 -47.52 3.45
CA GLU A 512 42.31 -47.43 4.38
C GLU A 512 42.58 -45.97 4.87
N THR A 513 43.53 -45.80 5.79
CA THR A 513 43.68 -44.64 6.70
C THR A 513 44.97 -43.83 6.51
N LYS A 514 45.01 -42.61 7.07
CA LYS A 514 46.23 -42.03 7.66
C LYS A 514 45.92 -40.95 8.71
N GLU A 515 46.84 -40.76 9.65
CA GLU A 515 46.68 -39.98 10.89
C GLU A 515 48.04 -39.38 11.32
N SER A 516 48.04 -38.43 12.28
CA SER A 516 49.20 -37.80 12.96
C SER A 516 50.10 -36.87 12.10
N SER A 517 50.81 -35.85 12.63
CA SER A 517 50.87 -35.23 13.98
C SER A 517 51.61 -33.86 13.96
N ILE A 518 51.20 -32.89 14.82
CA ILE A 518 51.94 -32.09 15.86
C ILE A 518 53.42 -31.67 15.50
N GLU A 519 53.93 -30.43 15.64
CA GLU A 519 54.12 -29.55 16.85
C GLU A 519 54.34 -28.04 16.51
N ASP A 520 53.89 -27.13 17.41
CA ASP A 520 54.52 -25.93 18.07
C ASP A 520 55.54 -25.01 17.32
N GLU A 521 55.89 -23.75 17.67
CA GLU A 521 55.68 -22.76 18.79
C GLU A 521 56.02 -21.31 18.21
N MET A 522 56.05 -20.10 18.84
CA MET A 522 55.73 -19.48 20.15
C MET A 522 55.54 -17.93 20.00
N ASP A 523 54.82 -17.27 20.92
CA ASP A 523 54.88 -15.87 21.47
C ASP A 523 55.37 -14.57 20.73
N VAL A 524 54.50 -13.51 20.75
CA VAL A 524 54.55 -12.23 21.57
C VAL A 524 55.85 -11.35 21.56
N PRO A 525 55.86 -9.98 21.74
CA PRO A 525 54.85 -8.99 22.19
C PRO A 525 54.65 -7.74 21.26
N ALA A 526 53.96 -6.71 21.76
CA ALA A 526 53.61 -5.45 21.07
C ALA A 526 54.39 -4.19 21.51
N THR A 527 54.39 -3.17 20.64
CA THR A 527 54.44 -1.70 20.90
C THR A 527 53.98 -1.01 19.59
N LEU A 528 53.46 0.22 19.56
CA LEU A 528 53.44 1.32 20.54
C LEU A 528 52.06 1.99 20.54
#